data_AF-A0A3S4QFR8-F1
#
_entry.id   AF-A0A3S4QFR8-F1
#
_cell.length_a   1.000
_cell.length_b   1.000
_cell.length_c   1.000
_cell.angle_alpha   90.00
_cell.angle_beta   90.00
_cell.angle_gamma   90.00
#
_symmetry.space_group_name_H-M   'P 1'
#
loop_
_entity.id
_entity.type
_entity.pdbx_description
1 polymer ?
#
loop_
_entity_poly.entity_id
_entity_poly.type
_entity_poly.pdbx_seq_one_letter_code
_entity_poly.pdbx_strand_id
1 'polypeptide(L)'
;SGHKAPLHKCDIYRSKEAGLLLSRVLENGSSIKWQEAMRIITGGRTDRMDARPLLEYFDPLFQWLRIRLKNEHIGWAAEDVTVCP
;
A
#
# COMPACT_ATOMS: atom_id res chain seq x y z
N SER A 1 -11.90 -11.52 3.13
CA SER A 1 -12.08 -11.63 1.65
C SER A 1 -11.41 -12.85 1.04
N GLY A 2 -10.38 -13.50 1.64
CA GLY A 2 -9.79 -14.73 1.08
C GLY A 2 -9.20 -14.57 -0.33
N HIS A 3 -8.92 -13.32 -0.72
CA HIS A 3 -8.54 -12.91 -2.07
C HIS A 3 -7.19 -13.51 -2.47
N LYS A 4 -7.11 -14.03 -3.70
CA LYS A 4 -5.88 -14.65 -4.26
C LYS A 4 -5.46 -14.06 -5.61
N ALA A 5 -6.29 -13.20 -6.21
CA ALA A 5 -5.99 -12.56 -7.49
C ALA A 5 -5.11 -11.30 -7.27
N PRO A 6 -4.68 -10.59 -8.32
CA PRO A 6 -3.96 -9.32 -8.16
C PRO A 6 -4.68 -8.35 -7.22
N LEU A 7 -3.92 -7.63 -6.39
CA LEU A 7 -4.45 -6.81 -5.30
C LEU A 7 -5.46 -5.75 -5.78
N HIS A 8 -5.24 -5.15 -6.95
CA HIS A 8 -6.16 -4.17 -7.56
C HIS A 8 -7.53 -4.73 -7.97
N LYS A 9 -7.74 -6.04 -7.90
CA LYS A 9 -9.04 -6.69 -8.13
C LYS A 9 -9.74 -7.12 -6.83
N CYS A 10 -9.15 -6.81 -5.68
CA CYS A 10 -9.75 -7.18 -4.39
C CYS A 10 -11.05 -6.42 -4.17
N ASP A 11 -12.08 -7.15 -3.75
CA ASP A 11 -13.33 -6.61 -3.25
C ASP A 11 -13.57 -7.14 -1.83
N ILE A 12 -13.87 -6.23 -0.90
CA ILE A 12 -14.18 -6.56 0.49
C ILE A 12 -15.68 -6.59 0.78
N TYR A 13 -16.52 -6.32 -0.22
CA TYR A 13 -17.98 -6.42 -0.11
C TYR A 13 -18.40 -7.80 0.42
N ARG A 14 -19.36 -7.81 1.36
CA ARG A 14 -19.86 -8.99 2.08
C ARG A 14 -18.84 -9.77 2.93
N SER A 15 -17.60 -9.31 3.09
CA SER A 15 -16.66 -9.94 4.03
C SER A 15 -16.89 -9.40 5.45
N LYS A 16 -17.60 -10.18 6.27
CA LYS A 16 -17.85 -9.85 7.68
C LYS A 16 -16.55 -9.74 8.47
N GLU A 17 -15.59 -10.59 8.18
CA GLU A 17 -14.29 -10.64 8.87
C GLU A 17 -13.49 -9.36 8.63
N ALA A 18 -13.47 -8.86 7.37
CA ALA A 18 -12.82 -7.59 7.04
C ALA A 18 -13.54 -6.41 7.70
N GLY A 19 -14.87 -6.42 7.71
CA GLY A 19 -15.68 -5.39 8.38
C GLY A 19 -15.44 -5.34 9.89
N LEU A 20 -15.36 -6.49 10.56
CA LEU A 20 -15.08 -6.58 12.00
C LEU A 20 -13.70 -6.01 12.35
N LEU A 21 -12.68 -6.33 11.53
CA LEU A 21 -11.33 -5.79 11.72
C LEU A 21 -11.31 -4.27 11.53
N LEU A 22 -11.94 -3.77 10.46
CA LEU A 22 -11.99 -2.35 10.17
C LEU A 22 -12.75 -1.57 11.24
N SER A 23 -13.91 -2.07 11.68
CA SER A 23 -14.71 -1.47 12.76
C SER A 23 -13.89 -1.34 14.04
N ARG A 24 -13.23 -2.43 14.46
CA ARG A 24 -12.38 -2.44 15.66
C ARG A 24 -11.29 -1.38 15.61
N VAL A 25 -10.69 -1.13 14.45
CA VAL A 25 -9.64 -0.10 14.32
C VAL A 25 -10.27 1.29 14.37
N LEU A 26 -11.32 1.53 13.60
CA LEU A 26 -11.96 2.84 13.45
C LEU A 26 -12.68 3.31 14.72
N GLU A 27 -13.24 2.40 15.52
CA GLU A 27 -13.88 2.70 16.82
C GLU A 27 -12.95 3.42 17.80
N ASN A 28 -11.64 3.22 17.70
CA ASN A 28 -10.68 3.89 18.57
C ASN A 28 -10.47 5.37 18.23
N GLY A 29 -10.81 5.82 17.02
CA GLY A 29 -10.60 7.19 16.58
C GLY A 29 -9.18 7.70 16.87
N SER A 30 -9.10 8.89 17.48
CA SER A 30 -7.84 9.50 17.93
C SER A 30 -7.43 9.11 19.36
N SER A 31 -8.16 8.21 20.02
CA SER A 31 -7.88 7.82 21.41
C SER A 31 -6.66 6.91 21.56
N ILE A 32 -6.18 6.27 20.48
CA ILE A 32 -4.95 5.47 20.46
C ILE A 32 -3.90 6.08 19.53
N LYS A 33 -2.63 5.78 19.78
CA LYS A 33 -1.54 6.14 18.86
C LYS A 33 -1.72 5.42 17.52
N TRP A 34 -1.40 6.07 16.42
CA TRP A 34 -1.58 5.50 15.08
C TRP A 34 -0.79 4.19 14.86
N GLN A 35 0.36 4.03 15.52
CA GLN A 35 1.14 2.78 15.46
C GLN A 35 0.36 1.60 16.05
N GLU A 36 -0.45 1.87 17.09
CA GLU A 36 -1.31 0.85 17.69
C GLU A 36 -2.44 0.47 16.75
N ALA A 37 -3.08 1.46 16.11
CA ALA A 37 -4.06 1.22 15.06
C ALA A 37 -3.48 0.38 13.91
N MET A 38 -2.24 0.69 13.48
CA MET A 38 -1.50 -0.06 12.45
C MET A 38 -1.19 -1.49 12.89
N ARG A 39 -0.82 -1.69 14.16
CA ARG A 39 -0.59 -3.02 14.72
C ARG A 39 -1.87 -3.86 14.71
N ILE A 40 -3.01 -3.27 15.06
CA ILE A 40 -4.31 -3.96 15.04
C ILE A 40 -4.68 -4.35 13.60
N ILE A 41 -4.66 -3.40 12.65
CA ILE A 41 -5.14 -3.64 11.28
C ILE A 41 -4.25 -4.63 10.51
N THR A 42 -2.95 -4.67 10.81
CA THR A 42 -2.01 -5.61 10.18
C THR A 42 -1.95 -6.97 10.88
N GLY A 43 -2.74 -7.18 11.94
CA GLY A 43 -2.74 -8.41 12.73
C GLY A 43 -1.43 -8.64 13.47
N GLY A 44 -0.78 -7.57 13.93
CA GLY A 44 0.46 -7.60 14.71
C GLY A 44 1.74 -7.69 13.89
N ARG A 45 1.66 -7.65 12.55
CA ARG A 45 2.82 -7.82 11.66
C ARG A 45 3.76 -6.62 11.64
N THR A 46 3.21 -5.41 11.80
CA THR A 46 4.00 -4.18 11.82
C THR A 46 3.25 -3.08 12.58
N ASP A 47 4.00 -2.23 13.27
CA ASP A 47 3.56 -0.97 13.86
C ASP A 47 4.13 0.25 13.09
N ARG A 48 4.80 -0.02 11.96
CA ARG A 48 5.46 0.95 11.09
C ARG A 48 4.79 1.04 9.72
N MET A 49 4.99 2.19 9.08
CA MET A 49 4.59 2.43 7.70
C MET A 49 5.42 1.57 6.73
N ASP A 50 4.76 1.04 5.70
CA ASP A 50 5.35 0.13 4.73
C ASP A 50 4.80 0.41 3.34
N ALA A 51 5.68 0.65 2.37
CA ALA A 51 5.33 0.94 0.98
C ALA A 51 5.08 -0.33 0.15
N ARG A 52 5.43 -1.53 0.64
CA ARG A 52 5.31 -2.79 -0.11
C ARG A 52 3.89 -3.07 -0.62
N PRO A 53 2.81 -2.88 0.15
CA PRO A 53 1.44 -3.09 -0.35
C PRO A 53 1.08 -2.16 -1.51
N LEU A 54 1.62 -0.94 -1.53
CA LEU A 54 1.41 0.01 -2.64
C LEU A 54 2.13 -0.47 -3.91
N LEU A 55 3.39 -0.92 -3.77
CA LEU A 55 4.14 -1.48 -4.89
C LEU A 55 3.47 -2.74 -5.45
N GLU A 56 2.92 -3.61 -4.59
CA GLU A 56 2.18 -4.81 -5.00
C GLU A 56 0.90 -4.46 -5.78
N TYR A 57 0.16 -3.43 -5.34
CA TYR A 57 -1.03 -2.96 -6.05
C TYR A 57 -0.71 -2.56 -7.51
N PHE A 58 0.40 -1.86 -7.71
CA PHE A 58 0.83 -1.33 -9.00
C PHE A 58 1.76 -2.26 -9.80
N ASP A 59 2.14 -3.43 -9.27
CA ASP A 59 3.10 -4.34 -9.95
C ASP A 59 2.74 -4.62 -11.43
N PRO A 60 1.47 -4.90 -11.80
CA PRO A 60 1.13 -5.14 -13.21
C PRO A 60 1.40 -3.92 -14.12
N LEU A 61 1.12 -2.72 -13.64
CA LEU A 61 1.43 -1.48 -14.36
C LEU A 61 2.94 -1.26 -14.44
N PHE A 62 3.66 -1.52 -13.33
CA PHE A 62 5.10 -1.38 -13.28
C PHE A 62 5.79 -2.32 -14.27
N GLN A 63 5.37 -3.58 -14.37
CA GLN A 63 5.90 -4.52 -15.38
C GLN A 63 5.60 -4.05 -16.81
N TRP A 64 4.40 -3.52 -17.05
CA TRP A 64 4.04 -2.95 -18.35
C TRP A 64 4.94 -1.75 -18.73
N LEU A 65 5.16 -0.82 -17.78
CA LEU A 65 6.03 0.34 -17.97
C LEU A 65 7.47 -0.09 -18.29
N ARG A 66 8.00 -1.09 -17.58
CA ARG A 66 9.35 -1.62 -17.82
C ARG A 66 9.53 -2.19 -19.23
N ILE A 67 8.48 -2.75 -19.82
CA ILE A 67 8.52 -3.24 -21.20
C ILE A 67 8.43 -2.08 -22.18
N ARG A 68 7.55 -1.12 -21.92
CA ARG A 68 7.28 0.01 -22.82
C ARG A 68 8.43 1.00 -22.90
N LEU A 69 9.11 1.25 -21.78
CA LEU A 69 10.17 2.26 -21.65
C LEU A 69 11.58 1.69 -21.85
N LYS A 70 11.75 0.47 -22.36
CA LYS A 70 13.07 -0.17 -22.52
C LYS A 70 14.09 0.65 -23.31
N ASN A 71 13.62 1.48 -24.24
CA ASN A 71 14.46 2.28 -25.13
C ASN A 71 14.45 3.78 -24.76
N GLU A 72 13.82 4.14 -23.64
CA GLU A 72 13.68 5.53 -23.19
C GLU A 72 14.67 5.83 -22.06
N HIS A 73 15.05 7.10 -21.93
CA HIS A 73 15.78 7.55 -20.75
C HIS A 73 14.84 7.67 -19.55
N ILE A 74 15.10 6.89 -18.49
CA ILE A 74 14.29 6.90 -17.26
C ILE A 74 14.98 7.76 -16.20
N GLY A 75 14.34 8.86 -15.83
CA GLY A 75 14.84 9.80 -14.83
C GLY A 75 14.74 11.24 -15.32
N TRP A 76 15.20 12.17 -14.49
CA TRP A 76 15.32 13.59 -14.81
C TRP A 76 16.74 14.06 -14.48
N ALA A 77 17.29 14.95 -15.31
CA ALA A 77 18.54 15.62 -14.99
C ALA A 77 18.25 16.70 -13.94
N ALA A 78 18.90 16.61 -12.79
CA ALA A 78 18.96 17.74 -11.86
C ALA A 78 20.07 18.68 -12.34
N GLU A 79 19.77 19.97 -12.55
CA GLU A 79 20.78 20.97 -12.88
C GLU A 79 21.83 21.09 -11.75
N ASP A 80 21.41 20.84 -10.50
CA ASP A 80 22.26 20.74 -9.32
C ASP A 80 21.93 19.47 -8.53
N VAL A 81 22.87 18.53 -8.45
CA VAL A 81 22.75 17.27 -7.69
C VAL A 81 22.73 17.47 -6.17
N THR A 82 22.94 18.70 -5.69
CA THR A 82 22.89 19.05 -4.26
C THR A 82 21.55 19.66 -3.84
N VAL A 83 20.68 20.01 -4.79
CA VAL A 83 19.35 20.56 -4.51
C VAL A 83 18.32 19.45 -4.69
N CYS A 84 17.72 19.01 -3.58
CA CYS A 84 16.51 18.20 -3.65
C CYS A 84 15.39 19.03 -4.30
N PRO A 85 14.67 18.52 -5.32
CA PRO A 85 13.46 19.16 -5.82
C PRO A 85 12.37 19.22 -4.74
#